data_AF-A0A960SN39-F1
#
_entry.id   AF-A0A960SN39-F1
#
_cell.length_a   1.000
_cell.length_b   1.000
_cell.length_c   1.000
_cell.angle_alpha   90.00
_cell.angle_beta   90.00
_cell.angle_gamma   90.00
#
_symmetry.space_group_name_H-M   'P 1'
#
loop_
_entity.id
_entity.type
_entity.pdbx_description
1 polymer ?
#
loop_
_entity_poly.entity_id
_entity_poly.type
_entity_poly.pdbx_seq_one_letter_code
_entity_poly.pdbx_strand_id
1 'polypeptide(L)'
;MTCSPALAGLAAVLATAASLVAEPVLSEFMASNSTTLADGEGAFPDWIELHNPDPVDAVMDGWGLRDSQETWLFPTGTTIPAGGYLVVFASGQASDHHVDAGGSLHTTFKLDAAGESLALLRPDGTRAFTYDPVPSQREDISYGLLTTIETFVTPSSTARYRVPAAPLPEEWIERGFDDSTWFQGLAAVGYKTTPGPVLGGGSGTCTAYLVEAGTGGNQSYGGALGMDFEVLEEIRVTDLGVFDDDSDGLFRTITAQLWSRSGDSGISILARETFTPAVPGTLEGGSRFKPLASPLVLPPGSYTIVAYGYGAGEQNVNQGSGANGGLDIDTGGALLRFVGGSRYGTAGSFPTTLDGGPANRYGAGTFKFSPNSATDIETDIQSLMKDVNASVMVRVPFEVTDPASIDTLELEIGVDDGFVA
;
A
#
# COMPACT_ATOMS: atom_id res chain seq x y z
N MET A 1 32.26 67.12 34.34
CA MET A 1 31.73 66.38 35.50
C MET A 1 30.22 66.50 35.41
N THR A 2 29.42 65.47 35.17
CA THR A 2 29.55 64.01 35.21
C THR A 2 28.57 63.42 34.18
N CYS A 3 29.04 62.49 33.34
CA CYS A 3 28.15 61.61 32.57
C CYS A 3 27.37 60.71 33.55
N SER A 4 26.06 60.57 33.34
CA SER A 4 25.20 59.57 33.97
C SER A 4 24.79 58.57 32.88
N PRO A 5 24.87 57.24 33.10
CA PRO A 5 24.54 56.26 32.07
C PRO A 5 23.02 56.06 32.01
N ALA A 6 22.48 56.06 30.79
CA ALA A 6 21.11 55.62 30.53
C ALA A 6 21.04 54.09 30.70
N LEU A 7 20.15 53.63 31.58
CA LEU A 7 19.75 52.22 31.65
C LEU A 7 19.04 51.84 30.35
N ALA A 8 19.69 51.05 29.50
CA ALA A 8 19.01 50.32 28.44
C ALA A 8 18.35 49.09 29.06
N GLY A 9 17.03 49.12 29.22
CA GLY A 9 16.25 47.94 29.59
C GLY A 9 16.22 46.95 28.43
N LEU A 10 16.86 45.80 28.61
CA LEU A 10 16.77 44.68 27.70
C LEU A 10 15.40 44.01 27.92
N ALA A 11 14.44 44.26 27.03
CA ALA A 11 13.21 43.48 26.98
C ALA A 11 13.55 42.10 26.41
N ALA A 12 13.60 41.08 27.27
CA ALA A 12 13.65 39.69 26.84
C ALA A 12 12.29 39.34 26.22
N VAL A 13 12.23 39.27 24.89
CA VAL A 13 11.14 38.59 24.19
C VAL A 13 11.35 37.10 24.45
N LEU A 14 10.59 36.51 25.37
CA LEU A 14 10.42 35.07 25.39
C LEU A 14 9.63 34.71 24.13
N ALA A 15 10.36 34.31 23.08
CA ALA A 15 9.76 33.49 22.04
C ALA A 15 9.38 32.17 22.71
N THR A 16 8.08 31.90 22.82
CA THR A 16 7.59 30.56 23.11
C THR A 16 8.09 29.66 21.98
N ALA A 17 9.05 28.79 22.28
CA ALA A 17 9.33 27.67 21.39
C ALA A 17 8.01 26.91 21.24
N ALA A 18 7.50 26.82 20.02
CA ALA A 18 6.44 25.87 19.71
C ALA A 18 6.95 24.49 20.15
N SER A 19 6.18 23.79 20.97
CA SER A 19 6.48 22.41 21.33
C SER A 19 6.59 21.60 20.05
N LEU A 20 7.74 20.97 19.82
CA LEU A 20 8.00 20.07 18.68
C LEU A 20 7.52 18.64 19.00
N VAL A 21 6.47 18.53 19.80
CA VAL A 21 5.91 17.29 20.34
C VAL A 21 4.93 16.76 19.29
N ALA A 22 5.19 15.56 18.80
CA ALA A 22 4.38 14.90 17.80
C ALA A 22 3.21 14.21 18.50
N GLU A 23 1.98 14.70 18.26
CA GLU A 23 0.80 14.15 18.92
C GLU A 23 0.58 12.66 18.58
N PRO A 24 -0.08 11.88 19.47
CA PRO A 24 -0.49 10.53 19.15
C PRO A 24 -1.27 10.44 17.84
N VAL A 25 -1.03 9.39 17.08
CA VAL A 25 -1.64 9.15 15.77
C VAL A 25 -2.43 7.85 15.76
N LEU A 26 -3.45 7.77 14.91
CA LEU A 26 -4.00 6.47 14.50
C LEU A 26 -2.98 5.83 13.57
N SER A 27 -2.28 4.81 14.05
CA SER A 27 -1.23 4.13 13.29
C SER A 27 -1.81 3.04 12.43
N GLU A 28 -2.85 2.34 12.89
CA GLU A 28 -3.42 1.21 12.15
C GLU A 28 -4.85 0.94 12.63
N PHE A 29 -5.64 0.26 11.81
CA PHE A 29 -6.91 -0.32 12.20
C PHE A 29 -7.24 -1.53 11.31
N MET A 30 -8.15 -2.38 11.77
CA MET A 30 -8.73 -3.45 10.98
C MET A 30 -10.23 -3.50 11.25
N ALA A 31 -11.01 -3.27 10.20
CA ALA A 31 -12.48 -3.25 10.27
C ALA A 31 -13.15 -4.60 9.92
N SER A 32 -12.36 -5.64 9.65
CA SER A 32 -12.84 -6.99 9.39
C SER A 32 -11.81 -8.01 9.88
N ASN A 33 -11.97 -8.49 11.11
CA ASN A 33 -11.05 -9.39 11.77
C ASN A 33 -11.73 -10.72 12.09
N SER A 34 -11.16 -11.82 11.61
CA SER A 34 -11.66 -13.18 11.83
C SER A 34 -10.60 -14.12 12.39
N THR A 35 -9.32 -13.87 12.10
CA THR A 35 -8.25 -14.80 12.46
C THR A 35 -6.98 -14.14 13.00
N THR A 36 -6.84 -12.82 12.92
CA THR A 36 -5.56 -12.14 13.25
C THR A 36 -5.42 -11.87 14.75
N LEU A 37 -5.97 -10.76 15.23
CA LEU A 37 -5.80 -10.30 16.60
C LEU A 37 -7.03 -10.67 17.45
N ALA A 38 -6.86 -11.62 18.36
CA ALA A 38 -7.91 -11.94 19.32
C ALA A 38 -7.90 -10.98 20.53
N ASP A 39 -9.07 -10.68 21.09
CA ASP A 39 -9.20 -9.97 22.36
C ASP A 39 -8.89 -10.88 23.57
N GLY A 40 -8.96 -10.33 24.78
CA GLY A 40 -8.70 -11.03 26.02
C GLY A 40 -9.69 -12.15 26.36
N GLU A 41 -10.77 -12.29 25.58
CA GLU A 41 -11.78 -13.35 25.70
C GLU A 41 -11.72 -14.35 24.55
N GLY A 42 -10.79 -14.17 23.59
CA GLY A 42 -10.58 -15.04 22.44
C GLY A 42 -11.54 -14.78 21.28
N ALA A 43 -12.26 -13.65 21.27
CA ALA A 43 -13.00 -13.19 20.11
C ALA A 43 -12.09 -12.39 19.17
N PHE A 44 -12.52 -12.14 17.93
CA PHE A 44 -11.77 -11.33 16.96
C PHE A 44 -12.58 -10.07 16.59
N PRO A 45 -12.66 -9.04 17.46
CA PRO A 45 -13.30 -7.79 17.10
C PRO A 45 -12.45 -6.97 16.14
N ASP A 46 -13.08 -6.00 15.48
CA ASP A 46 -12.36 -4.90 14.82
C ASP A 46 -11.45 -4.21 15.85
N TRP A 47 -10.35 -3.63 15.40
CA TRP A 47 -9.40 -2.99 16.29
C TRP A 47 -8.80 -1.73 15.68
N ILE A 48 -8.35 -0.84 16.57
CA ILE A 48 -7.72 0.43 16.25
C ILE A 48 -6.43 0.51 17.05
N GLU A 49 -5.32 0.81 16.39
CA GLU A 49 -4.03 1.04 16.99
C GLU A 49 -3.70 2.54 17.02
N LEU A 50 -3.21 2.98 18.18
CA LEU A 50 -2.61 4.29 18.37
C LEU A 50 -1.12 4.16 18.61
N HIS A 51 -0.35 5.05 17.99
CA HIS A 51 1.08 5.21 18.24
C HIS A 51 1.35 6.57 18.89
N ASN A 52 2.13 6.56 19.98
CA ASN A 52 2.72 7.75 20.56
C ASN A 52 4.17 7.92 20.06
N PRO A 53 4.42 8.79 19.06
CA PRO A 53 5.77 8.98 18.52
C PRO A 53 6.70 9.76 19.44
N ASP A 54 6.19 10.33 20.53
CA ASP A 54 6.99 11.16 21.43
C ASP A 54 7.87 10.34 22.39
N PRO A 55 9.02 10.90 22.82
CA PRO A 55 9.89 10.28 23.82
C PRO A 55 9.36 10.40 25.26
N VAL A 56 8.09 10.75 25.45
CA VAL A 56 7.43 10.87 26.75
C VAL A 56 6.06 10.20 26.68
N ASP A 57 5.57 9.68 27.81
CA ASP A 57 4.25 9.03 27.88
C ASP A 57 3.14 10.04 27.51
N ALA A 58 2.25 9.63 26.60
CA ALA A 58 1.06 10.37 26.23
C ALA A 58 -0.08 10.05 27.20
N VAL A 59 -0.63 11.10 27.84
CA VAL A 59 -1.81 10.99 28.70
C VAL A 59 -3.06 11.21 27.85
N MET A 60 -3.94 10.20 27.82
CA MET A 60 -5.11 10.19 26.92
C MET A 60 -6.38 10.73 27.59
N ASP A 61 -6.28 11.36 28.77
CA ASP A 61 -7.42 11.94 29.48
C ASP A 61 -8.14 12.98 28.60
N GLY A 62 -9.43 12.73 28.32
CA GLY A 62 -10.28 13.59 27.50
C GLY A 62 -10.12 13.43 26.00
N TRP A 63 -9.13 12.67 25.52
CA TRP A 63 -9.05 12.26 24.11
C TRP A 63 -10.22 11.33 23.75
N GLY A 64 -10.50 11.20 22.46
CA GLY A 64 -11.54 10.28 21.99
C GLY A 64 -11.29 9.69 20.62
N LEU A 65 -11.87 8.51 20.39
CA LEU A 65 -12.01 7.88 19.08
C LEU A 65 -13.41 8.17 18.55
N ARG A 66 -13.49 8.48 17.26
CA ARG A 66 -14.74 8.85 16.61
C ARG A 66 -14.91 8.11 15.30
N ASP A 67 -16.02 7.41 15.17
CA ASP A 67 -16.52 6.84 13.93
C ASP A 67 -17.44 7.86 13.21
N SER A 68 -18.24 7.39 12.25
CA SER A 68 -19.21 8.22 11.54
C SER A 68 -20.38 8.75 12.41
N GLN A 69 -20.69 8.12 13.55
CA GLN A 69 -21.93 8.34 14.30
C GLN A 69 -21.74 8.87 15.72
N GLU A 70 -20.77 8.36 16.46
CA GLU A 70 -20.56 8.62 17.88
C GLU A 70 -19.10 8.94 18.22
N THR A 71 -18.82 9.20 19.49
CA THR A 71 -17.48 9.49 19.99
C THR A 71 -17.29 8.77 21.30
N TRP A 72 -16.29 7.90 21.33
CA TRP A 72 -15.88 7.14 22.50
C TRP A 72 -14.69 7.83 23.16
N LEU A 73 -14.76 8.09 24.47
CA LEU A 73 -13.71 8.77 25.21
C LEU A 73 -12.81 7.77 25.94
N PHE A 74 -11.50 8.01 25.92
CA PHE A 74 -10.56 7.17 26.66
C PHE A 74 -10.88 7.20 28.18
N PRO A 75 -10.86 6.05 28.88
CA PRO A 75 -10.97 6.02 30.32
C PRO A 75 -9.89 6.86 30.99
N THR A 76 -10.24 7.55 32.08
CA THR A 76 -9.28 8.36 32.85
C THR A 76 -8.11 7.51 33.34
N GLY A 77 -6.90 8.03 33.17
CA GLY A 77 -5.65 7.36 33.50
C GLY A 77 -5.08 6.50 32.37
N THR A 78 -5.72 6.46 31.20
CA THR A 78 -5.15 5.79 30.03
C THR A 78 -3.88 6.52 29.58
N THR A 79 -2.81 5.77 29.39
CA THR A 79 -1.51 6.29 28.94
C THR A 79 -0.97 5.41 27.82
N ILE A 80 -0.30 6.05 26.86
CA ILE A 80 0.50 5.35 25.85
C ILE A 80 1.96 5.65 26.18
N PRO A 81 2.82 4.65 26.45
CA PRO A 81 4.22 4.88 26.77
C PRO A 81 4.95 5.70 25.70
N ALA A 82 6.07 6.30 26.07
CA ALA A 82 7.00 6.92 25.11
C ALA A 82 7.37 5.97 23.96
N GLY A 83 7.15 6.36 22.70
CA GLY A 83 7.36 5.51 21.51
C GLY A 83 6.44 4.28 21.46
N GLY A 84 5.43 4.22 22.34
CA GLY A 84 4.60 3.04 22.56
C GLY A 84 3.33 3.03 21.73
N TYR A 85 2.66 1.89 21.78
CA TYR A 85 1.43 1.61 21.05
C TYR A 85 0.30 1.24 22.00
N LEU A 86 -0.93 1.50 21.58
CA LEU A 86 -2.14 1.11 22.31
C LEU A 86 -3.18 0.59 21.30
N VAL A 87 -3.60 -0.65 21.48
CA VAL A 87 -4.73 -1.23 20.77
C VAL A 87 -6.03 -1.01 21.55
N VAL A 88 -7.07 -0.61 20.84
CA VAL A 88 -8.45 -0.50 21.33
C VAL A 88 -9.36 -1.30 20.39
N PHE A 89 -10.09 -2.27 20.93
CA PHE A 89 -11.04 -3.08 20.15
C PHE A 89 -12.32 -2.29 19.87
N ALA A 90 -12.68 -2.14 18.60
CA ALA A 90 -13.94 -1.55 18.16
C ALA A 90 -15.04 -2.63 18.12
N SER A 91 -15.57 -2.97 19.30
CA SER A 91 -16.41 -4.17 19.46
C SER A 91 -17.89 -3.91 19.74
N GLY A 92 -18.31 -2.64 19.80
CA GLY A 92 -19.72 -2.30 19.97
C GLY A 92 -20.25 -2.52 21.38
N GLN A 93 -19.44 -2.27 22.41
CA GLN A 93 -19.82 -2.54 23.80
C GLN A 93 -20.93 -1.60 24.29
N ALA A 94 -21.64 -2.02 25.35
CA ALA A 94 -22.71 -1.20 25.92
C ALA A 94 -22.21 -0.02 26.78
N SER A 95 -20.90 0.09 27.05
CA SER A 95 -20.35 1.12 27.95
C SER A 95 -19.00 1.64 27.48
N ASP A 96 -18.78 2.95 27.64
CA ASP A 96 -17.54 3.66 27.27
C ASP A 96 -16.30 3.27 28.11
N HIS A 97 -16.46 2.41 29.11
CA HIS A 97 -15.38 2.00 30.01
C HIS A 97 -15.24 0.48 30.08
N HIS A 98 -15.67 -0.22 29.04
CA HIS A 98 -15.50 -1.65 28.97
C HIS A 98 -14.01 -1.99 28.83
N VAL A 99 -13.54 -2.82 29.76
CA VAL A 99 -12.21 -3.42 29.75
C VAL A 99 -12.41 -4.92 29.90
N ASP A 100 -11.87 -5.70 28.97
CA ASP A 100 -12.02 -7.15 28.98
C ASP A 100 -11.17 -7.81 30.10
N ALA A 101 -11.28 -9.14 30.21
CA ALA A 101 -10.50 -9.92 31.18
C ALA A 101 -8.98 -9.89 30.92
N GLY A 102 -8.55 -9.58 29.69
CA GLY A 102 -7.15 -9.40 29.29
C GLY A 102 -6.61 -8.00 29.58
N GLY A 103 -7.46 -7.05 29.95
CA GLY A 103 -7.10 -5.65 30.17
C GLY A 103 -7.21 -4.77 28.93
N SER A 104 -7.77 -5.27 27.83
CA SER A 104 -7.92 -4.53 26.57
C SER A 104 -9.09 -3.54 26.67
N LEU A 105 -8.94 -2.38 26.03
CA LEU A 105 -10.00 -1.39 25.94
C LEU A 105 -10.95 -1.71 24.79
N HIS A 106 -12.25 -1.49 24.98
CA HIS A 106 -13.25 -1.68 23.94
C HIS A 106 -14.11 -0.43 23.74
N THR A 107 -14.33 -0.05 22.48
CA THR A 107 -15.26 1.05 22.14
C THR A 107 -16.72 0.58 22.15
N THR A 108 -17.63 1.56 22.17
CA THR A 108 -19.08 1.35 22.05
C THR A 108 -19.57 1.17 20.62
N PHE A 109 -18.69 1.36 19.63
CA PHE A 109 -18.97 1.19 18.21
C PHE A 109 -18.17 0.04 17.61
N LYS A 110 -18.52 -0.33 16.38
CA LYS A 110 -17.75 -1.22 15.50
C LYS A 110 -17.36 -0.44 14.24
N LEU A 111 -16.38 -0.93 13.51
CA LEU A 111 -16.00 -0.32 12.25
C LEU A 111 -16.81 -0.93 11.10
N ASP A 112 -17.17 -0.12 10.11
CA ASP A 112 -17.78 -0.59 8.87
C ASP A 112 -16.68 -0.97 7.85
N ALA A 113 -16.54 -2.28 7.58
CA ALA A 113 -15.63 -2.80 6.57
C ALA A 113 -15.89 -2.26 5.15
N ALA A 114 -17.08 -1.73 4.85
CA ALA A 114 -17.36 -1.06 3.58
C ALA A 114 -16.75 0.35 3.48
N GLY A 115 -16.24 0.89 4.59
CA GLY A 115 -15.59 2.18 4.71
C GLY A 115 -16.44 3.23 5.44
N GLU A 116 -15.83 3.95 6.38
CA GLU A 116 -16.43 5.07 7.10
C GLU A 116 -15.39 6.14 7.51
N SER A 117 -15.75 7.17 8.28
CA SER A 117 -14.74 8.10 8.83
C SER A 117 -14.24 7.60 10.17
N LEU A 118 -12.92 7.57 10.36
CA LEU A 118 -12.30 7.27 11.65
C LEU A 118 -11.37 8.41 12.07
N ALA A 119 -11.51 8.90 13.31
CA ALA A 119 -10.72 10.01 13.80
C ALA A 119 -10.28 9.86 15.26
N LEU A 120 -9.09 10.39 15.55
CA LEU A 120 -8.61 10.64 16.89
C LEU A 120 -8.85 12.12 17.21
N LEU A 121 -9.49 12.38 18.34
CA LEU A 121 -9.86 13.70 18.81
C LEU A 121 -9.00 14.10 20.00
N ARG A 122 -8.55 15.36 19.99
CA ARG A 122 -7.94 16.04 21.13
C ARG A 122 -8.99 16.27 22.24
N PRO A 123 -8.57 16.57 23.48
CA PRO A 123 -9.48 16.91 24.57
C PRO A 123 -10.42 18.10 24.33
N ASP A 124 -10.08 19.00 23.40
CA ASP A 124 -10.95 20.10 22.99
C ASP A 124 -11.96 19.74 21.89
N GLY A 125 -11.96 18.48 21.45
CA GLY A 125 -12.82 17.96 20.39
C GLY A 125 -12.32 18.20 18.96
N THR A 126 -11.16 18.84 18.78
CA THR A 126 -10.55 19.00 17.46
C THR A 126 -9.89 17.69 16.98
N ARG A 127 -9.82 17.48 15.66
CA ARG A 127 -9.21 16.27 15.07
C ARG A 127 -7.69 16.34 15.20
N ALA A 128 -7.10 15.38 15.91
CA ALA A 128 -5.66 15.14 15.93
C ALA A 128 -5.23 14.36 14.68
N PHE A 129 -5.99 13.31 14.35
CA PHE A 129 -5.77 12.47 13.18
C PHE A 129 -7.10 12.07 12.56
N THR A 130 -7.15 11.82 11.25
CA THR A 130 -8.36 11.36 10.56
C THR A 130 -8.01 10.50 9.34
N TYR A 131 -8.67 9.35 9.22
CA TYR A 131 -8.90 8.64 7.97
C TYR A 131 -10.29 9.04 7.43
N ASP A 132 -10.33 9.74 6.29
CA ASP A 132 -11.58 10.21 5.68
C ASP A 132 -11.47 10.27 4.14
N PRO A 133 -12.11 9.31 3.42
CA PRO A 133 -12.76 8.10 3.95
C PRO A 133 -11.74 7.02 4.34
N VAL A 134 -12.11 6.12 5.25
CA VAL A 134 -11.51 4.79 5.37
C VAL A 134 -11.90 4.00 4.10
N PRO A 135 -10.93 3.40 3.38
CA PRO A 135 -11.25 2.54 2.24
C PRO A 135 -11.97 1.26 2.70
N SER A 136 -12.62 0.57 1.75
CA SER A 136 -13.20 -0.75 2.04
C SER A 136 -12.10 -1.72 2.45
N GLN A 137 -12.32 -2.46 3.53
CA GLN A 137 -11.35 -3.36 4.13
C GLN A 137 -11.66 -4.81 3.77
N ARG A 138 -10.60 -5.56 3.47
CA ARG A 138 -10.66 -7.01 3.27
C ARG A 138 -10.50 -7.71 4.63
N GLU A 139 -11.15 -8.85 4.77
CA GLU A 139 -11.03 -9.69 5.97
C GLU A 139 -9.56 -10.01 6.25
N ASP A 140 -9.17 -9.84 7.51
CA ASP A 140 -7.83 -10.10 8.05
C ASP A 140 -6.71 -9.27 7.40
N ILE A 141 -7.03 -8.12 6.81
CA ILE A 141 -6.05 -7.17 6.27
C ILE A 141 -6.26 -5.81 6.93
N SER A 142 -5.29 -5.39 7.74
CA SER A 142 -5.29 -4.07 8.40
C SER A 142 -4.94 -2.96 7.42
N TYR A 143 -5.33 -1.74 7.78
CA TYR A 143 -4.97 -0.51 7.09
C TYR A 143 -4.29 0.42 8.07
N GLY A 144 -3.11 0.93 7.71
CA GLY A 144 -2.35 1.75 8.63
C GLY A 144 -1.40 2.72 7.95
N LEU A 145 -0.87 3.62 8.76
CA LEU A 145 0.37 4.31 8.48
C LEU A 145 1.48 3.27 8.44
N LEU A 146 2.16 3.23 7.30
CA LEU A 146 3.38 2.45 7.16
C LEU A 146 4.41 2.99 8.18
N THR A 147 4.60 2.30 9.31
CA THR A 147 5.45 2.81 10.39
C THR A 147 6.93 2.49 10.12
N THR A 148 7.26 1.32 9.57
CA THR A 148 8.56 0.99 8.94
C THR A 148 8.43 -0.30 8.13
N ILE A 149 8.80 -0.29 6.84
CA ILE A 149 9.11 -1.53 6.13
C ILE A 149 10.57 -1.84 6.37
N GLU A 150 10.85 -3.02 6.94
CA GLU A 150 12.19 -3.58 6.98
C GLU A 150 12.32 -4.62 5.88
N THR A 151 13.10 -4.30 4.85
CA THR A 151 13.41 -5.25 3.79
C THR A 151 14.55 -6.16 4.23
N PHE A 152 14.22 -7.39 4.61
CA PHE A 152 15.20 -8.42 5.01
C PHE A 152 15.91 -9.07 3.82
N VAL A 153 15.20 -9.18 2.70
CA VAL A 153 15.70 -9.82 1.48
C VAL A 153 15.45 -8.92 0.28
N THR A 154 16.50 -8.62 -0.47
CA THR A 154 16.44 -7.93 -1.76
C THR A 154 16.88 -8.88 -2.87
N PRO A 155 16.67 -8.55 -4.16
CA PRO A 155 17.33 -9.21 -5.29
C PRO A 155 18.84 -9.43 -5.08
N SER A 156 19.50 -8.52 -4.36
CA SER A 156 20.93 -8.49 -4.03
C SER A 156 21.32 -9.12 -2.70
N SER A 157 20.38 -9.72 -1.98
CA SER A 157 20.70 -10.57 -0.85
C SER A 157 21.49 -11.78 -1.30
N THR A 158 22.46 -12.20 -0.48
CA THR A 158 23.19 -13.44 -0.75
C THR A 158 22.24 -14.63 -0.66
N ALA A 159 22.26 -15.49 -1.67
CA ALA A 159 21.46 -16.69 -1.74
C ALA A 159 22.33 -17.92 -2.02
N ARG A 160 21.83 -19.07 -1.60
CA ARG A 160 22.30 -20.38 -2.02
C ARG A 160 21.26 -21.02 -2.91
N TYR A 161 21.67 -21.60 -4.03
CA TYR A 161 20.76 -22.17 -5.00
C TYR A 161 21.24 -23.52 -5.52
N ARG A 162 20.27 -24.34 -5.92
CA ARG A 162 20.53 -25.65 -6.51
C ARG A 162 19.49 -25.98 -7.56
N VAL A 163 19.97 -26.33 -8.75
CA VAL A 163 19.16 -27.01 -9.78
C VAL A 163 19.22 -28.50 -9.48
N PRO A 164 18.14 -29.13 -9.00
CA PRO A 164 18.18 -30.53 -8.59
C PRO A 164 18.27 -31.44 -9.84
N ALA A 165 19.15 -32.45 -9.81
CA ALA A 165 19.16 -33.51 -10.84
C ALA A 165 18.14 -34.63 -10.56
N ALA A 166 17.56 -34.64 -9.36
CA ALA A 166 16.52 -35.55 -8.86
C ALA A 166 15.75 -34.83 -7.73
N PRO A 167 14.51 -35.22 -7.40
CA PRO A 167 13.74 -34.62 -6.31
C PRO A 167 14.54 -34.51 -5.03
N LEU A 168 14.47 -33.35 -4.37
CA LEU A 168 15.14 -33.13 -3.10
C LEU A 168 14.30 -33.66 -1.93
N PRO A 169 14.93 -34.22 -0.89
CA PRO A 169 14.27 -34.54 0.37
C PRO A 169 13.69 -33.28 1.01
N GLU A 170 12.48 -33.34 1.56
CA GLU A 170 11.72 -32.21 2.12
C GLU A 170 12.48 -31.44 3.21
N GLU A 171 13.46 -32.08 3.86
CA GLU A 171 14.35 -31.46 4.84
C GLU A 171 15.07 -30.20 4.30
N TRP A 172 15.13 -30.00 2.98
CA TRP A 172 15.72 -28.82 2.37
C TRP A 172 15.02 -27.50 2.74
N ILE A 173 13.75 -27.51 3.17
CA ILE A 173 13.03 -26.30 3.65
C ILE A 173 13.24 -26.04 5.14
N GLU A 174 13.87 -26.97 5.87
CA GLU A 174 14.08 -26.79 7.30
C GLU A 174 15.10 -25.68 7.58
N ARG A 175 14.87 -24.93 8.66
CA ARG A 175 15.75 -23.84 9.12
C ARG A 175 17.21 -24.31 9.31
N GLY A 176 17.38 -25.53 9.83
CA GLY A 176 18.69 -26.11 10.15
C GLY A 176 19.37 -26.88 9.00
N PHE A 177 18.79 -26.90 7.81
CA PHE A 177 19.36 -27.64 6.67
C PHE A 177 20.73 -27.07 6.26
N ASP A 178 21.71 -27.96 6.10
CA ASP A 178 23.05 -27.61 5.62
C ASP A 178 23.08 -27.50 4.09
N ASP A 179 22.96 -26.28 3.60
CA ASP A 179 23.07 -25.91 2.19
C ASP A 179 24.51 -25.52 1.78
N SER A 180 25.53 -25.84 2.58
CA SER A 180 26.93 -25.47 2.32
C SER A 180 27.45 -25.95 0.95
N THR A 181 26.87 -27.04 0.44
CA THR A 181 27.20 -27.66 -0.84
C THR A 181 26.49 -27.06 -2.06
N TRP A 182 25.51 -26.18 -1.85
CA TRP A 182 24.78 -25.50 -2.92
C TRP A 182 25.64 -24.38 -3.53
N PHE A 183 25.33 -24.00 -4.77
CA PHE A 183 25.99 -22.85 -5.39
C PHE A 183 25.61 -21.57 -4.66
N GLN A 184 26.49 -20.58 -4.67
CA GLN A 184 26.26 -19.28 -4.05
C GLN A 184 26.07 -18.21 -5.13
N GLY A 185 25.17 -17.27 -4.88
CA GLY A 185 24.89 -16.11 -5.73
C GLY A 185 24.07 -15.07 -4.98
N LEU A 186 23.39 -14.22 -5.73
CA LEU A 186 22.41 -13.24 -5.28
C LEU A 186 20.98 -13.78 -5.48
N ALA A 187 20.02 -13.31 -4.70
CA ALA A 187 18.67 -13.87 -4.56
C ALA A 187 17.81 -13.78 -5.82
N ALA A 188 18.07 -12.83 -6.72
CA ALA A 188 17.47 -12.80 -8.06
C ALA A 188 18.11 -13.86 -8.97
N VAL A 189 17.76 -15.12 -8.72
CA VAL A 189 18.25 -16.30 -9.42
C VAL A 189 17.38 -16.60 -10.64
N GLY A 190 17.98 -16.65 -11.83
CA GLY A 190 17.25 -16.95 -13.06
C GLY A 190 18.16 -17.02 -14.27
N TYR A 191 17.60 -17.11 -15.47
CA TYR A 191 18.37 -16.95 -16.70
C TYR A 191 17.53 -16.48 -17.88
N LYS A 192 18.18 -15.95 -18.91
CA LYS A 192 17.51 -15.38 -20.09
C LYS A 192 18.11 -15.88 -21.39
N THR A 193 17.29 -16.25 -22.36
CA THR A 193 17.74 -16.70 -23.68
C THR A 193 17.69 -15.64 -24.79
N THR A 194 17.16 -14.44 -24.51
CA THR A 194 16.91 -13.39 -25.52
C THR A 194 17.12 -11.97 -24.98
N PRO A 195 17.65 -11.00 -25.74
CA PRO A 195 17.56 -9.59 -25.39
C PRO A 195 16.17 -9.05 -25.79
N GLY A 196 15.28 -8.89 -24.81
CA GLY A 196 13.93 -8.31 -24.96
C GLY A 196 13.34 -7.99 -23.58
N PRO A 197 12.34 -7.11 -23.45
CA PRO A 197 11.78 -6.69 -22.15
C PRO A 197 11.25 -7.89 -21.35
N VAL A 198 11.37 -7.79 -20.02
CA VAL A 198 10.82 -8.76 -19.07
C VAL A 198 9.30 -8.80 -19.26
N LEU A 199 8.78 -9.97 -19.61
CA LEU A 199 7.35 -10.26 -19.51
C LEU A 199 7.16 -10.86 -18.12
N GLY A 200 6.34 -10.25 -17.26
CA GLY A 200 5.90 -10.88 -16.02
C GLY A 200 6.87 -10.80 -14.82
N GLY A 201 6.57 -9.84 -13.93
CA GLY A 201 6.59 -10.01 -12.47
C GLY A 201 7.87 -10.49 -11.79
N GLY A 202 8.59 -9.56 -11.16
CA GLY A 202 9.50 -9.91 -10.07
C GLY A 202 10.28 -8.76 -9.47
N SER A 203 9.92 -8.35 -8.24
CA SER A 203 10.86 -7.72 -7.29
C SER A 203 10.28 -7.17 -5.96
N GLY A 204 8.98 -7.21 -5.68
CA GLY A 204 8.39 -6.06 -4.97
C GLY A 204 7.50 -5.28 -5.92
N THR A 205 6.71 -6.01 -6.71
CA THR A 205 5.96 -5.44 -7.84
C THR A 205 4.54 -5.16 -7.39
N CYS A 206 4.36 -3.94 -6.91
CA CYS A 206 3.12 -3.38 -6.42
C CYS A 206 2.18 -3.02 -7.57
N THR A 207 0.87 -3.03 -7.32
CA THR A 207 -0.15 -2.57 -8.28
C THR A 207 -0.81 -1.30 -7.76
N ALA A 208 -0.58 -0.16 -8.40
CA ALA A 208 -0.90 1.14 -7.82
C ALA A 208 -2.39 1.33 -7.47
N TYR A 209 -3.29 0.90 -8.35
CA TYR A 209 -4.73 0.91 -8.10
C TYR A 209 -5.24 -0.51 -8.29
N LEU A 210 -5.57 -1.18 -7.18
CA LEU A 210 -6.06 -2.54 -7.18
C LEU A 210 -7.56 -2.56 -7.44
N VAL A 211 -7.99 -3.60 -8.13
CA VAL A 211 -9.40 -3.93 -8.28
C VAL A 211 -9.58 -5.40 -7.93
N GLU A 212 -10.57 -5.72 -7.11
CA GLU A 212 -10.93 -7.10 -6.79
C GLU A 212 -11.46 -7.82 -8.03
N ALA A 213 -11.22 -9.13 -8.09
CA ALA A 213 -11.73 -9.95 -9.18
C ALA A 213 -13.27 -9.99 -9.14
N GLY A 214 -13.91 -9.82 -10.29
CA GLY A 214 -15.36 -9.82 -10.43
C GLY A 214 -16.04 -8.51 -10.01
N THR A 215 -15.29 -7.44 -9.71
CA THR A 215 -15.89 -6.12 -9.51
C THR A 215 -16.61 -5.68 -10.78
N GLY A 216 -17.91 -5.40 -10.67
CA GLY A 216 -18.72 -4.88 -11.78
C GLY A 216 -18.64 -3.35 -11.86
N GLY A 217 -18.57 -2.80 -13.06
CA GLY A 217 -18.62 -1.38 -13.35
C GLY A 217 -19.98 -0.76 -13.05
N ASN A 218 -20.00 0.50 -12.63
CA ASN A 218 -21.23 1.24 -12.30
C ASN A 218 -21.40 2.52 -13.13
N GLN A 219 -20.49 2.78 -14.07
CA GLN A 219 -20.52 3.96 -14.91
C GLN A 219 -20.17 3.63 -16.36
N SER A 220 -21.06 4.02 -17.28
CA SER A 220 -20.79 4.00 -18.72
C SER A 220 -20.24 5.35 -19.19
N TYR A 221 -18.95 5.62 -18.98
CA TYR A 221 -18.29 6.86 -19.41
C TYR A 221 -17.08 6.62 -20.31
N GLY A 222 -17.17 7.05 -21.58
CA GLY A 222 -16.10 6.81 -22.56
C GLY A 222 -14.98 7.87 -22.60
N GLY A 223 -15.07 8.92 -21.80
CA GLY A 223 -14.05 9.97 -21.73
C GLY A 223 -12.77 9.50 -21.03
N ALA A 224 -11.83 10.42 -20.87
CA ALA A 224 -10.63 10.20 -20.07
C ALA A 224 -10.97 10.27 -18.58
N LEU A 225 -10.54 9.27 -17.83
CA LEU A 225 -10.59 9.19 -16.37
C LEU A 225 -9.15 9.11 -15.86
N GLY A 226 -8.77 10.02 -14.98
CA GLY A 226 -7.42 10.13 -14.45
C GLY A 226 -7.38 10.03 -12.93
N MET A 227 -6.36 9.36 -12.41
CA MET A 227 -6.07 9.31 -10.97
C MET A 227 -4.65 9.82 -10.72
N ASP A 228 -4.55 10.88 -9.91
CA ASP A 228 -3.30 11.55 -9.60
C ASP A 228 -2.57 10.85 -8.46
N PHE A 229 -1.26 10.73 -8.64
CA PHE A 229 -0.35 10.24 -7.62
C PHE A 229 0.97 11.00 -7.67
N GLU A 230 1.76 10.82 -6.63
CA GLU A 230 3.13 11.29 -6.57
C GLU A 230 4.07 10.13 -6.33
N VAL A 231 5.23 10.19 -6.97
CA VAL A 231 6.35 9.29 -6.74
C VAL A 231 7.24 9.97 -5.71
N LEU A 232 7.49 9.30 -4.58
CA LEU A 232 8.32 9.81 -3.49
C LEU A 232 9.78 9.38 -3.66
N GLU A 233 10.00 8.16 -4.15
CA GLU A 233 11.31 7.59 -4.48
C GLU A 233 11.32 7.03 -5.90
N GLU A 234 12.49 6.95 -6.54
CA GLU A 234 12.56 6.51 -7.94
C GLU A 234 12.06 5.07 -8.12
N ILE A 235 11.06 4.91 -9.00
CA ILE A 235 10.45 3.61 -9.31
C ILE A 235 10.67 3.22 -10.76
N ARG A 236 10.51 1.93 -11.06
CA ARG A 236 10.33 1.41 -12.41
C ARG A 236 8.90 0.90 -12.58
N VAL A 237 8.25 1.35 -13.66
CA VAL A 237 6.92 0.89 -14.09
C VAL A 237 7.12 -0.15 -15.19
N THR A 238 6.56 -1.34 -15.01
CA THR A 238 6.75 -2.46 -15.94
C THR A 238 5.53 -2.71 -16.82
N ASP A 239 4.34 -2.43 -16.30
CA ASP A 239 3.07 -2.73 -16.97
C ASP A 239 2.10 -1.58 -16.79
N LEU A 240 1.28 -1.35 -17.82
CA LEU A 240 0.04 -0.60 -17.66
C LEU A 240 -1.13 -1.57 -17.58
N GLY A 241 -2.19 -1.16 -16.89
CA GLY A 241 -3.41 -1.93 -16.77
C GLY A 241 -4.66 -1.10 -16.97
N VAL A 242 -5.74 -1.81 -17.29
CA VAL A 242 -7.10 -1.27 -17.41
C VAL A 242 -8.07 -2.17 -16.67
N PHE A 243 -9.06 -1.58 -16.00
CA PHE A 243 -10.17 -2.30 -15.38
C PHE A 243 -10.94 -3.12 -16.43
N ASP A 244 -11.34 -4.32 -16.04
CA ASP A 244 -12.14 -5.30 -16.79
C ASP A 244 -13.46 -5.52 -16.03
N ASP A 245 -14.54 -4.97 -16.57
CA ASP A 245 -15.90 -5.02 -16.02
C ASP A 245 -16.29 -6.48 -15.75
N ASP A 246 -16.62 -6.83 -14.51
CA ASP A 246 -16.91 -8.20 -14.07
C ASP A 246 -15.77 -9.23 -14.28
N SER A 247 -14.58 -8.79 -14.72
CA SER A 247 -13.40 -9.61 -14.98
C SER A 247 -13.62 -10.74 -16.01
N ASP A 248 -14.59 -10.58 -16.90
CA ASP A 248 -15.00 -11.60 -17.88
C ASP A 248 -14.40 -11.38 -19.28
N GLY A 249 -13.61 -10.32 -19.44
CA GLY A 249 -12.82 -10.01 -20.63
C GLY A 249 -13.35 -8.79 -21.37
N LEU A 250 -12.43 -8.04 -21.99
CA LEU A 250 -12.80 -6.75 -22.56
C LEU A 250 -13.73 -6.86 -23.76
N PHE A 251 -14.86 -6.14 -23.73
CA PHE A 251 -15.79 -6.02 -24.85
C PHE A 251 -15.61 -4.72 -25.65
N ARG A 252 -14.73 -3.83 -25.18
CA ARG A 252 -14.39 -2.57 -25.85
C ARG A 252 -12.89 -2.41 -25.98
N THR A 253 -12.47 -1.48 -26.83
CA THR A 253 -11.07 -1.04 -26.85
C THR A 253 -10.87 0.02 -25.78
N ILE A 254 -10.02 -0.29 -24.81
CA ILE A 254 -9.64 0.62 -23.73
C ILE A 254 -8.18 1.00 -23.91
N THR A 255 -7.82 2.25 -23.61
CA THR A 255 -6.41 2.70 -23.67
C THR A 255 -6.01 3.30 -22.33
N ALA A 256 -4.89 2.82 -21.79
CA ALA A 256 -4.22 3.40 -20.64
C ALA A 256 -3.06 4.31 -21.10
N GLN A 257 -2.83 5.40 -20.37
CA GLN A 257 -1.75 6.35 -20.59
C GLN A 257 -1.20 6.82 -19.25
N LEU A 258 0.12 6.81 -19.11
CA LEU A 258 0.80 7.40 -17.96
C LEU A 258 1.31 8.79 -18.32
N TRP A 259 0.91 9.81 -17.57
CA TRP A 259 1.25 11.20 -17.82
C TRP A 259 2.16 11.78 -16.74
N SER A 260 3.17 12.56 -17.15
CA SER A 260 3.85 13.50 -16.24
C SER A 260 2.97 14.73 -16.02
N ARG A 261 2.94 15.25 -14.80
CA ARG A 261 2.08 16.37 -14.40
C ARG A 261 2.87 17.47 -13.67
N SER A 262 2.41 18.72 -13.80
CA SER A 262 2.87 19.86 -12.99
C SER A 262 1.65 20.63 -12.48
N GLY A 263 1.36 20.54 -11.18
CA GLY A 263 0.09 21.06 -10.63
C GLY A 263 -1.10 20.41 -11.36
N ASP A 264 -2.06 21.20 -11.83
CA ASP A 264 -3.24 20.64 -12.53
C ASP A 264 -3.06 20.43 -14.03
N SER A 265 -1.85 20.61 -14.56
CA SER A 265 -1.56 20.51 -15.99
C SER A 265 -0.79 19.23 -16.33
N GLY A 266 -1.31 18.45 -17.28
CA GLY A 266 -0.58 17.37 -17.92
C GLY A 266 0.49 17.92 -18.86
N ILE A 267 1.69 17.36 -18.79
CA ILE A 267 2.85 17.83 -19.57
C ILE A 267 3.10 16.92 -20.78
N SER A 268 3.19 15.61 -20.57
CA SER A 268 3.51 14.65 -21.62
C SER A 268 3.05 13.24 -21.27
N ILE A 269 2.80 12.43 -22.30
CA ILE A 269 2.56 10.98 -22.16
C ILE A 269 3.91 10.29 -22.10
N LEU A 270 4.14 9.55 -21.03
CA LEU A 270 5.37 8.79 -20.79
C LEU A 270 5.25 7.34 -21.29
N ALA A 271 4.07 6.74 -21.12
CA ALA A 271 3.74 5.41 -21.59
C ALA A 271 2.28 5.32 -22.03
N ARG A 272 1.99 4.38 -22.93
CA ARG A 272 0.63 4.10 -23.43
C ARG A 272 0.51 2.64 -23.81
N GLU A 273 -0.59 2.02 -23.41
CA GLU A 273 -0.99 0.70 -23.88
C GLU A 273 -2.46 0.69 -24.30
N THR A 274 -2.76 -0.06 -25.36
CA THR A 274 -4.14 -0.22 -25.87
C THR A 274 -4.55 -1.67 -25.75
N PHE A 275 -5.70 -1.89 -25.14
CA PHE A 275 -6.30 -3.17 -24.83
C PHE A 275 -7.52 -3.35 -25.72
N THR A 276 -7.60 -4.48 -26.43
CA THR A 276 -8.70 -4.77 -27.35
C THR A 276 -9.35 -6.09 -26.95
N PRO A 277 -10.60 -6.37 -27.35
CA PRO A 277 -11.23 -7.67 -27.08
C PRO A 277 -10.42 -8.87 -27.58
N ALA A 278 -9.69 -8.70 -28.69
CA ALA A 278 -8.85 -9.75 -29.26
C ALA A 278 -7.48 -9.88 -28.56
N VAL A 279 -6.99 -8.81 -27.93
CA VAL A 279 -5.71 -8.78 -27.22
C VAL A 279 -5.90 -8.01 -25.92
N PRO A 280 -6.62 -8.59 -24.94
CA PRO A 280 -7.00 -7.89 -23.72
C PRO A 280 -5.87 -7.85 -22.68
N GLY A 281 -4.76 -8.56 -22.88
CA GLY A 281 -3.73 -8.69 -21.83
C GLY A 281 -4.08 -9.75 -20.78
N THR A 282 -3.26 -9.84 -19.74
CA THR A 282 -3.38 -10.84 -18.66
C THR A 282 -4.28 -10.30 -17.55
N LEU A 283 -5.25 -11.09 -17.09
CA LEU A 283 -6.12 -10.71 -15.97
C LEU A 283 -5.42 -10.95 -14.63
N GLU A 284 -5.50 -9.96 -13.75
CA GLU A 284 -5.04 -10.02 -12.37
C GLU A 284 -5.95 -9.16 -11.50
N GLY A 285 -6.55 -9.77 -10.48
CA GLY A 285 -7.70 -9.15 -9.81
C GLY A 285 -8.81 -8.83 -10.81
N GLY A 286 -9.32 -7.60 -10.76
CA GLY A 286 -10.29 -7.04 -11.70
C GLY A 286 -9.68 -6.20 -12.83
N SER A 287 -8.36 -6.28 -13.05
CA SER A 287 -7.67 -5.49 -14.09
C SER A 287 -6.90 -6.37 -15.06
N ARG A 288 -6.79 -5.89 -16.30
CA ARG A 288 -5.98 -6.50 -17.35
C ARG A 288 -4.68 -5.74 -17.54
N PHE A 289 -3.56 -6.44 -17.64
CA PHE A 289 -2.23 -5.85 -17.77
C PHE A 289 -1.55 -6.20 -19.09
N LYS A 290 -0.75 -5.24 -19.57
CA LYS A 290 0.21 -5.42 -20.66
C LYS A 290 1.57 -4.88 -20.24
N PRO A 291 2.65 -5.62 -20.54
CA PRO A 291 3.99 -5.16 -20.27
C PRO A 291 4.37 -4.06 -21.23
N LEU A 292 5.11 -3.07 -20.72
CA LEU A 292 5.75 -2.06 -21.53
C LEU A 292 6.89 -2.67 -22.35
N ALA A 293 7.15 -2.09 -23.52
CA ALA A 293 8.28 -2.49 -24.38
C ALA A 293 9.66 -2.36 -23.69
N SER A 294 9.74 -1.54 -22.65
CA SER A 294 10.85 -1.45 -21.70
C SER A 294 10.33 -0.83 -20.40
N PRO A 295 10.84 -1.23 -19.22
CA PRO A 295 10.49 -0.58 -17.97
C PRO A 295 10.70 0.94 -18.04
N LEU A 296 9.71 1.69 -17.58
CA LEU A 296 9.75 3.15 -17.52
C LEU A 296 10.20 3.59 -16.13
N VAL A 297 11.35 4.25 -16.04
CA VAL A 297 11.83 4.83 -14.77
C VAL A 297 11.12 6.15 -14.52
N LEU A 298 10.50 6.28 -13.35
CA LEU A 298 9.91 7.52 -12.88
C LEU A 298 10.72 8.07 -11.70
N PRO A 299 11.33 9.26 -11.83
CA PRO A 299 11.92 9.95 -10.69
C PRO A 299 10.83 10.49 -9.75
N PRO A 300 11.19 10.94 -8.54
CA PRO A 300 10.25 11.66 -7.67
C PRO A 300 9.57 12.83 -8.38
N GLY A 301 8.24 12.90 -8.26
CA GLY A 301 7.45 13.87 -9.03
C GLY A 301 5.95 13.58 -9.03
N SER A 302 5.19 14.40 -9.77
CA SER A 302 3.73 14.28 -9.88
C SER A 302 3.30 13.66 -11.21
N TYR A 303 2.37 12.72 -11.14
CA TYR A 303 1.93 11.93 -12.28
C TYR A 303 0.41 11.71 -12.24
N THR A 304 -0.11 11.22 -13.36
CA THR A 304 -1.52 10.80 -13.48
C THR A 304 -1.58 9.55 -14.36
N ILE A 305 -2.21 8.48 -13.88
CA ILE A 305 -2.62 7.36 -14.73
C ILE A 305 -3.99 7.69 -15.32
N VAL A 306 -4.14 7.53 -16.64
CA VAL A 306 -5.35 7.89 -17.37
C VAL A 306 -5.82 6.69 -18.17
N ALA A 307 -7.11 6.37 -18.14
CA ALA A 307 -7.73 5.44 -19.08
C ALA A 307 -8.98 6.02 -19.74
N TYR A 308 -9.28 5.55 -20.95
CA TYR A 308 -10.49 5.93 -21.70
C TYR A 308 -10.93 4.82 -22.67
N GLY A 309 -12.18 4.90 -23.11
CA GLY A 309 -12.78 3.95 -24.06
C GLY A 309 -13.94 3.13 -23.49
N TYR A 310 -14.20 3.25 -22.18
CA TYR A 310 -15.30 2.58 -21.48
C TYR A 310 -16.68 3.00 -22.02
N GLY A 311 -17.72 2.27 -21.65
CA GLY A 311 -19.09 2.57 -22.02
C GLY A 311 -20.02 1.37 -21.85
N ALA A 312 -21.17 1.39 -22.54
CA ALA A 312 -22.08 0.27 -22.50
C ALA A 312 -21.38 -1.04 -22.93
N GLY A 313 -21.52 -2.06 -22.10
CA GLY A 313 -20.91 -3.39 -22.25
C GLY A 313 -19.48 -3.51 -21.75
N GLU A 314 -18.84 -2.43 -21.28
CA GLU A 314 -17.55 -2.44 -20.60
C GLU A 314 -17.45 -1.15 -19.79
N GLN A 315 -18.05 -1.16 -18.60
CA GLN A 315 -18.19 0.02 -17.77
C GLN A 315 -16.93 0.27 -16.96
N ASN A 316 -16.73 1.52 -16.55
CA ASN A 316 -15.76 1.84 -15.51
C ASN A 316 -16.44 1.84 -14.14
N VAL A 317 -15.65 1.83 -13.07
CA VAL A 317 -16.16 2.15 -11.74
C VAL A 317 -16.00 3.64 -11.48
N ASN A 318 -16.99 4.24 -10.82
CA ASN A 318 -16.94 5.57 -10.23
C ASN A 318 -17.55 5.52 -8.82
N GLN A 319 -16.71 5.63 -7.79
CA GLN A 319 -17.14 5.63 -6.40
C GLN A 319 -18.02 6.85 -6.04
N GLY A 320 -18.06 7.88 -6.87
CA GLY A 320 -18.91 9.07 -6.69
C GLY A 320 -20.35 8.87 -7.15
N SER A 321 -20.61 7.80 -7.91
CA SER A 321 -21.95 7.46 -8.41
C SER A 321 -22.64 6.37 -7.58
N GLY A 322 -22.01 5.94 -6.49
CA GLY A 322 -22.45 4.86 -5.60
C GLY A 322 -21.23 4.04 -5.15
N ALA A 323 -21.21 3.62 -3.88
CA ALA A 323 -20.14 2.76 -3.37
C ALA A 323 -20.10 1.47 -4.18
N ASN A 324 -18.94 1.18 -4.76
CA ASN A 324 -18.65 -0.07 -5.43
C ASN A 324 -17.41 -0.63 -4.73
N GLY A 325 -17.60 -1.71 -3.97
CA GLY A 325 -16.52 -2.33 -3.20
C GLY A 325 -15.42 -2.86 -4.12
N GLY A 326 -14.27 -3.14 -3.53
CA GLY A 326 -13.17 -3.83 -4.21
C GLY A 326 -12.24 -2.93 -5.03
N LEU A 327 -12.17 -1.63 -4.72
CA LEU A 327 -11.12 -0.74 -5.23
C LEU A 327 -10.19 -0.37 -4.08
N ASP A 328 -8.89 -0.49 -4.31
CA ASP A 328 -7.87 -0.20 -3.30
C ASP A 328 -6.62 0.42 -3.94
N ILE A 329 -5.66 0.84 -3.12
CA ILE A 329 -4.41 1.47 -3.55
C ILE A 329 -3.20 0.80 -2.89
N ASP A 330 -2.13 0.63 -3.66
CA ASP A 330 -0.86 0.11 -3.17
C ASP A 330 0.20 1.22 -3.19
N THR A 331 0.67 1.63 -2.01
CA THR A 331 1.74 2.63 -1.93
C THR A 331 3.11 2.06 -2.26
N GLY A 332 3.23 0.73 -2.34
CA GLY A 332 4.46 0.00 -2.47
C GLY A 332 5.45 0.35 -1.38
N GLY A 333 4.96 0.48 -0.14
CA GLY A 333 5.80 0.87 0.97
C GLY A 333 6.21 2.33 0.97
N ALA A 334 5.28 3.24 0.68
CA ALA A 334 5.52 4.68 0.54
C ALA A 334 6.45 5.09 -0.62
N LEU A 335 6.66 4.23 -1.62
CA LEU A 335 7.23 4.65 -2.92
C LEU A 335 6.29 5.63 -3.63
N LEU A 336 4.98 5.44 -3.45
CA LEU A 336 3.92 6.30 -3.98
C LEU A 336 3.14 7.00 -2.86
N ARG A 337 2.68 8.21 -3.17
CA ARG A 337 1.67 8.93 -2.41
C ARG A 337 0.45 9.21 -3.29
N PHE A 338 -0.69 8.70 -2.88
CA PHE A 338 -1.97 8.97 -3.55
C PHE A 338 -2.57 10.27 -3.01
N VAL A 339 -2.74 11.27 -3.88
CA VAL A 339 -3.08 12.63 -3.46
C VAL A 339 -4.58 12.93 -3.44
N GLY A 340 -5.43 11.94 -3.72
CA GLY A 340 -6.89 12.12 -3.76
C GLY A 340 -7.39 12.93 -4.96
N GLY A 341 -6.52 13.35 -5.87
CA GLY A 341 -6.89 14.11 -7.06
C GLY A 341 -7.36 13.21 -8.17
N SER A 342 -8.66 13.17 -8.45
CA SER A 342 -9.19 12.48 -9.63
C SER A 342 -9.64 13.46 -10.70
N ARG A 343 -9.64 13.02 -11.95
CA ARG A 343 -9.86 13.88 -13.12
C ARG A 343 -10.75 13.22 -14.16
N TYR A 344 -11.56 13.99 -14.87
CA TYR A 344 -12.23 13.53 -16.09
C TYR A 344 -12.11 14.52 -17.25
N GLY A 345 -12.32 14.03 -18.47
CA GLY A 345 -12.22 14.86 -19.66
C GLY A 345 -12.40 14.11 -20.98
N THR A 346 -11.91 14.71 -22.05
CA THR A 346 -12.02 14.15 -23.40
C THR A 346 -11.06 12.97 -23.58
N ALA A 347 -11.57 11.86 -24.11
CA ALA A 347 -10.78 10.68 -24.45
C ALA A 347 -9.57 11.02 -25.32
N GLY A 348 -8.41 10.43 -25.03
CA GLY A 348 -7.16 10.66 -25.76
C GLY A 348 -6.38 11.91 -25.38
N SER A 349 -6.94 12.79 -24.54
CA SER A 349 -6.29 13.99 -24.01
C SER A 349 -6.07 13.87 -22.49
N PHE A 350 -5.18 14.69 -21.94
CA PHE A 350 -5.08 14.84 -20.49
C PHE A 350 -6.42 15.36 -19.92
N PRO A 351 -7.03 14.70 -18.93
CA PRO A 351 -8.28 15.14 -18.33
C PRO A 351 -8.05 16.39 -17.47
N THR A 352 -8.60 17.53 -17.87
CA THR A 352 -8.37 18.82 -17.20
C THR A 352 -9.39 19.14 -16.11
N THR A 353 -10.51 18.43 -16.04
CA THR A 353 -11.55 18.71 -15.04
C THR A 353 -11.29 17.88 -13.79
N LEU A 354 -11.13 18.56 -12.64
CA LEU A 354 -10.98 17.91 -11.33
C LEU A 354 -12.32 17.36 -10.84
N ASP A 355 -12.32 16.13 -10.32
CA ASP A 355 -13.49 15.46 -9.72
C ASP A 355 -13.36 15.27 -8.19
N GLY A 356 -12.15 15.51 -7.63
CA GLY A 356 -11.87 15.33 -6.20
C GLY A 356 -11.64 13.87 -5.78
N GLY A 357 -11.52 13.64 -4.47
CA GLY A 357 -11.21 12.32 -3.87
C GLY A 357 -12.42 11.41 -3.72
N PRO A 358 -12.26 10.11 -3.38
CA PRO A 358 -11.02 9.51 -2.89
C PRO A 358 -10.00 9.25 -4.01
N ALA A 359 -8.78 8.83 -3.65
CA ALA A 359 -7.70 8.69 -4.63
C ALA A 359 -7.93 7.57 -5.64
N ASN A 360 -8.68 6.55 -5.24
CA ASN A 360 -9.21 5.46 -6.05
C ASN A 360 -10.63 5.75 -6.58
N ARG A 361 -10.94 7.00 -6.92
CA ARG A 361 -12.28 7.41 -7.39
C ARG A 361 -12.80 6.53 -8.53
N TYR A 362 -11.93 6.09 -9.43
CA TYR A 362 -12.30 5.32 -10.61
C TYR A 362 -11.64 3.95 -10.67
N GLY A 363 -12.41 2.93 -11.05
CA GLY A 363 -11.87 1.67 -11.56
C GLY A 363 -11.66 1.87 -13.05
N ALA A 364 -10.45 2.28 -13.42
CA ALA A 364 -10.11 2.68 -14.78
C ALA A 364 -8.66 2.25 -15.12
N GLY A 365 -7.70 3.19 -15.18
CA GLY A 365 -6.30 2.87 -15.47
C GLY A 365 -5.50 2.54 -14.22
N THR A 366 -4.60 1.57 -14.31
CA THR A 366 -3.64 1.20 -13.25
C THR A 366 -2.26 0.91 -13.85
N PHE A 367 -1.27 0.59 -13.01
CA PHE A 367 0.07 0.21 -13.44
C PHE A 367 0.79 -0.63 -12.38
N LYS A 368 1.75 -1.44 -12.83
CA LYS A 368 2.65 -2.18 -11.95
C LYS A 368 3.95 -1.44 -11.78
N PHE A 369 4.45 -1.37 -10.55
CA PHE A 369 5.67 -0.64 -10.23
C PHE A 369 6.49 -1.33 -9.14
N SER A 370 7.73 -0.90 -8.98
CA SER A 370 8.68 -1.38 -7.98
C SER A 370 9.82 -0.37 -7.81
N PRO A 371 10.66 -0.45 -6.77
CA PRO A 371 11.84 0.40 -6.65
C PRO A 371 12.75 0.30 -7.88
N ASN A 372 13.31 1.39 -8.40
CA ASN A 372 14.21 1.31 -9.57
C ASN A 372 15.53 0.58 -9.28
N SER A 373 15.92 0.48 -8.00
CA SER A 373 17.11 -0.26 -7.56
C SER A 373 17.00 -1.79 -7.69
N ALA A 374 15.80 -2.33 -7.97
CA ALA A 374 15.65 -3.77 -8.12
C ALA A 374 16.04 -4.23 -9.53
N THR A 375 16.98 -5.17 -9.60
CA THR A 375 17.45 -5.83 -10.84
C THR A 375 16.79 -7.20 -10.98
N ASP A 376 16.21 -7.48 -12.14
CA ASP A 376 15.33 -8.65 -12.34
C ASP A 376 16.05 -10.01 -12.32
N ILE A 377 17.34 -10.07 -12.69
CA ILE A 377 18.21 -11.27 -12.54
C ILE A 377 19.62 -10.79 -12.19
N GLU A 378 20.14 -11.23 -11.05
CA GLU A 378 21.51 -10.96 -10.60
C GLU A 378 22.40 -12.20 -10.60
N THR A 379 21.80 -13.39 -10.54
CA THR A 379 22.49 -14.68 -10.64
C THR A 379 22.01 -15.42 -11.88
N ASP A 380 22.82 -15.39 -12.95
CA ASP A 380 22.56 -16.13 -14.18
C ASP A 380 22.90 -17.62 -14.02
N ILE A 381 21.87 -18.47 -14.05
CA ILE A 381 21.99 -19.93 -13.95
C ILE A 381 21.66 -20.66 -15.26
N GLN A 382 21.78 -19.99 -16.41
CA GLN A 382 21.48 -20.55 -17.73
C GLN A 382 22.17 -21.89 -17.94
N SER A 383 23.46 -21.93 -17.64
CA SER A 383 24.30 -23.12 -17.85
C SER A 383 23.91 -24.31 -16.97
N LEU A 384 23.18 -24.07 -15.87
CA LEU A 384 22.74 -25.09 -14.91
C LEU A 384 21.32 -25.58 -15.18
N MET A 385 20.43 -24.70 -15.66
CA MET A 385 19.02 -25.03 -15.88
C MET A 385 18.68 -25.42 -17.31
N LYS A 386 19.26 -24.72 -18.30
CA LYS A 386 18.84 -24.87 -19.70
C LYS A 386 19.05 -26.31 -20.17
N ASP A 387 17.97 -26.92 -20.66
CA ASP A 387 17.93 -28.31 -21.10
C ASP A 387 18.27 -29.35 -20.00
N VAL A 388 18.22 -28.96 -18.71
CA VAL A 388 18.54 -29.82 -17.55
C VAL A 388 17.33 -30.00 -16.64
N ASN A 389 16.86 -28.93 -16.00
CA ASN A 389 15.68 -28.96 -15.12
C ASN A 389 15.03 -27.57 -15.07
N ALA A 390 13.70 -27.54 -15.06
CA ALA A 390 12.89 -26.32 -15.01
C ALA A 390 12.76 -25.75 -13.59
N SER A 391 13.17 -26.49 -12.56
CA SER A 391 13.10 -26.04 -11.17
C SER A 391 14.47 -25.65 -10.63
N VAL A 392 14.50 -24.59 -9.84
CA VAL A 392 15.65 -24.20 -9.01
C VAL A 392 15.16 -24.01 -7.59
N MET A 393 15.87 -24.58 -6.61
CA MET A 393 15.62 -24.30 -5.21
C MET A 393 16.54 -23.17 -4.77
N VAL A 394 16.01 -22.20 -4.02
CA VAL A 394 16.74 -21.03 -3.55
C VAL A 394 16.53 -20.90 -2.05
N ARG A 395 17.63 -20.68 -1.31
CA ARG A 395 17.63 -20.36 0.12
C ARG A 395 18.29 -19.01 0.31
N VAL A 396 17.55 -18.07 0.88
CA VAL A 396 18.03 -16.72 1.18
C VAL A 396 18.00 -16.52 2.69
N PRO A 397 19.15 -16.58 3.38
CA PRO A 397 19.20 -16.31 4.80
C PRO A 397 18.94 -14.83 5.07
N PHE A 398 18.19 -14.55 6.12
CA PHE A 398 18.02 -13.23 6.69
C PHE A 398 18.03 -13.32 8.21
N GLU A 399 18.40 -12.23 8.87
CA GLU A 399 18.44 -12.12 10.33
C GLU A 399 17.40 -11.12 10.78
N VAL A 400 16.61 -11.50 11.77
CA VAL A 400 15.64 -10.61 12.43
C VAL A 400 16.14 -10.39 13.84
N THR A 401 16.51 -9.14 14.15
CA THR A 401 17.13 -8.78 15.44
C THR A 401 16.17 -9.02 16.60
N ASP A 402 14.89 -8.64 16.42
CA ASP A 402 13.82 -8.92 17.36
C ASP A 402 12.61 -9.49 16.62
N PRO A 403 12.43 -10.82 16.60
CA PRO A 403 11.28 -11.42 15.94
C PRO A 403 9.93 -10.98 16.51
N ALA A 404 9.88 -10.46 17.75
CA ALA A 404 8.65 -9.95 18.35
C ALA A 404 8.27 -8.56 17.83
N SER A 405 9.16 -7.87 17.11
CA SER A 405 8.88 -6.58 16.47
C SER A 405 8.34 -6.71 15.04
N ILE A 406 8.16 -7.94 14.55
CA ILE A 406 7.65 -8.21 13.20
C ILE A 406 6.24 -8.76 13.32
N ASP A 407 5.28 -7.97 12.88
CA ASP A 407 3.86 -8.35 12.85
C ASP A 407 3.55 -9.27 11.65
N THR A 408 3.99 -8.85 10.45
CA THR A 408 3.82 -9.62 9.21
C THR A 408 5.16 -9.82 8.51
N LEU A 409 5.41 -11.05 8.03
CA LEU A 409 6.50 -11.35 7.13
C LEU A 409 5.93 -11.75 5.77
N GLU A 410 6.09 -10.88 4.78
CA GLU A 410 5.68 -11.13 3.41
C GLU A 410 6.90 -11.50 2.56
N LEU A 411 6.78 -12.60 1.80
CA LEU A 411 7.76 -12.98 0.80
C LEU A 411 7.17 -12.73 -0.58
N GLU A 412 7.57 -11.61 -1.17
CA GLU A 412 7.23 -11.29 -2.56
C GLU A 412 8.22 -11.93 -3.52
N ILE A 413 7.74 -12.83 -4.38
CA ILE A 413 8.57 -13.49 -5.39
C ILE A 413 8.04 -13.21 -6.78
N GLY A 414 8.95 -12.82 -7.67
CA GLY A 414 8.71 -12.89 -9.10
C GLY A 414 9.01 -14.24 -9.68
N VAL A 415 8.03 -14.85 -10.35
CA VAL A 415 8.23 -16.08 -11.12
C VAL A 415 7.65 -15.95 -12.52
N ASP A 416 8.42 -16.34 -13.52
CA ASP A 416 8.00 -16.33 -14.93
C ASP A 416 7.13 -17.56 -15.26
N ASP A 417 7.43 -18.72 -14.63
CA ASP A 417 6.84 -20.04 -14.99
C ASP A 417 6.22 -20.81 -13.79
N GLY A 418 5.92 -20.12 -12.68
CA GLY A 418 5.24 -20.68 -11.50
C GLY A 418 6.13 -20.94 -10.28
N PHE A 419 5.51 -21.05 -9.10
CA PHE A 419 6.17 -21.16 -7.79
C PHE A 419 5.56 -22.30 -6.96
N VAL A 420 6.40 -22.98 -6.16
CA VAL A 420 6.00 -23.91 -5.11
C VAL A 420 6.78 -23.50 -3.85
N ALA A 421 6.06 -22.98 -2.85
CA ALA A 421 6.60 -22.58 -1.54
C ALA A 421 6.56 -23.73 -0.55
#